data_AF-A0A6C0B7M1-F1
#
_entry.id   AF-A0A6C0B7M1-F1
#
_cell.length_a   1.000
_cell.length_b   1.000
_cell.length_c   1.000
_cell.angle_alpha   90.00
_cell.angle_beta   90.00
_cell.angle_gamma   90.00
#
_symmetry.space_group_name_H-M   'P 1'
#
loop_
_entity.id
_entity.type
_entity.pdbx_description
1 polymer ?
#
loop_
_entity_poly.entity_id
_entity_poly.type
_entity_poly.pdbx_seq_one_letter_code
_entity_poly.pdbx_strand_id
1 'polypeptide(L)'
;MENIFIVSFLVTILFTAFKVFESKYLEKEEKPLKVIVRDAIIVLVCSITATFIYFNCEGYIHDFFNAVTETKVLNATNTQIFTDAPGF
;
A
#
# COMPACT_ATOMS: atom_id res chain seq x y z
N MET A 1 6.87 4.68 6.66
CA MET A 1 6.36 3.58 7.50
C MET A 1 5.10 3.95 8.26
N GLU A 2 5.00 5.14 8.88
CA GLU A 2 3.79 5.58 9.60
C GLU A 2 2.52 5.58 8.73
N ASN A 3 2.63 6.07 7.49
CA ASN A 3 1.52 6.06 6.52
C ASN A 3 0.99 4.65 6.21
N ILE A 4 1.84 3.61 6.29
CA ILE A 4 1.46 2.21 6.03
C ILE A 4 0.48 1.73 7.10
N PHE A 5 0.78 2.02 8.37
CA PHE A 5 -0.07 1.62 9.49
C PHE A 5 -1.40 2.37 9.49
N ILE A 6 -1.40 3.66 9.17
CA ILE A 6 -2.62 4.47 9.10
C ILE A 6 -3.58 3.93 8.03
N VAL A 7 -3.08 3.67 6.82
CA VAL A 7 -3.90 3.14 5.71
C VAL A 7 -4.43 1.75 6.05
N SER A 8 -3.57 0.85 6.55
CA SER A 8 -3.95 -0.51 6.92
C SER A 8 -5.02 -0.53 8.01
N PHE A 9 -4.88 0.34 9.01
CA PHE A 9 -5.86 0.48 10.10
C PHE A 9 -7.21 1.01 9.60
N LEU A 10 -7.18 2.02 8.74
CA LEU A 10 -8.38 2.59 8.14
C LEU A 10 -9.15 1.57 7.30
N VAL A 11 -8.45 0.78 6.47
CA VAL A 11 -9.03 -0.32 5.68
C VAL A 11 -9.66 -1.37 6.58
N THR A 12 -8.99 -1.73 7.68
CA THR A 12 -9.49 -2.74 8.63
C THR A 12 -10.77 -2.26 9.34
N ILE A 13 -10.83 -0.98 9.74
CA ILE A 13 -12.04 -0.39 10.34
C ILE A 13 -13.19 -0.41 9.33
N LEU A 14 -12.93 0.02 8.11
CA LEU A 14 -13.93 0.06 7.04
C LEU A 14 -14.49 -1.33 6.74
N PHE A 15 -13.61 -2.33 6.61
CA PHE A 15 -14.00 -3.72 6.44
C PHE A 15 -14.86 -4.23 7.60
N THR A 16 -14.44 -3.96 8.84
CA THR A 16 -15.18 -4.39 10.04
C THR A 16 -16.57 -3.74 10.08
N ALA A 17 -16.67 -2.45 9.76
CA ALA A 17 -17.95 -1.74 9.68
C ALA A 17 -18.88 -2.36 8.63
N PHE A 18 -18.38 -2.64 7.43
CA PHE A 18 -19.16 -3.29 6.38
C PHE A 18 -19.59 -4.71 6.76
N LYS A 19 -18.69 -5.51 7.37
CA LYS A 19 -18.97 -6.88 7.82
C LYS A 19 -20.07 -6.92 8.89
N VAL A 20 -20.04 -5.96 9.82
CA VAL A 20 -21.10 -5.80 10.83
C VAL A 20 -22.42 -5.37 10.18
N PHE A 21 -22.36 -4.48 9.18
CA PHE A 21 -23.54 -4.05 8.44
C PHE A 21 -24.18 -5.20 7.65
N GLU A 22 -23.38 -6.02 6.97
CA GLU A 22 -23.83 -7.24 6.29
C GLU A 22 -24.54 -8.19 7.25
N SER A 23 -23.90 -8.50 8.39
CA SER A 23 -24.46 -9.45 9.35
C SER A 23 -25.76 -8.95 9.97
N LYS A 24 -25.91 -7.61 10.12
CA LYS A 24 -27.12 -7.00 10.72
C LYS A 24 -28.27 -6.83 9.74
N TYR A 25 -28.00 -6.54 8.46
CA TYR A 25 -29.03 -6.17 7.48
C TYR A 25 -29.30 -7.22 6.40
N LEU A 26 -28.29 -7.98 5.94
CA LEU A 26 -28.44 -8.97 4.88
C LEU A 26 -28.80 -10.36 5.41
N GLU A 27 -28.00 -10.86 6.36
CA GLU A 27 -28.11 -12.26 6.77
C GLU A 27 -29.12 -12.48 7.89
N LYS A 28 -29.47 -11.45 8.69
CA LYS A 28 -30.37 -11.53 9.86
C LYS A 28 -30.05 -12.63 10.88
N GLU A 29 -28.93 -13.32 10.70
CA GLU A 29 -28.33 -14.24 11.67
C GLU A 29 -27.11 -13.58 12.28
N GLU A 30 -27.05 -13.59 13.61
CA GLU A 30 -25.87 -13.10 14.32
C GLU A 30 -24.73 -14.08 14.11
N LYS A 31 -23.88 -13.81 13.11
CA LYS A 31 -22.62 -14.54 12.98
C LYS A 31 -21.84 -14.38 14.28
N PRO A 32 -21.28 -15.47 14.83
CA PRO A 32 -20.56 -15.40 16.10
C PRO A 32 -19.42 -14.39 15.97
N LEU A 33 -19.32 -13.46 16.92
CA LEU A 33 -18.36 -12.35 16.93
C LEU A 33 -16.91 -12.81 16.68
N LYS A 34 -16.60 -14.05 17.09
CA LYS A 34 -15.31 -14.73 16.86
C LYS A 34 -14.94 -14.83 15.38
N VAL A 35 -15.91 -15.03 14.48
CA VAL A 35 -15.67 -15.12 13.03
C VAL A 35 -15.35 -13.75 12.45
N ILE A 36 -16.05 -12.71 12.88
CA ILE A 36 -15.83 -11.33 12.44
C ILE A 36 -14.42 -10.87 12.84
N VAL A 37 -14.00 -11.13 14.09
CA VAL A 37 -12.67 -10.78 14.58
C VAL A 37 -11.57 -11.53 13.83
N ARG A 38 -11.75 -12.83 13.56
CA ARG A 38 -10.80 -13.62 12.76
C ARG A 38 -10.62 -13.03 11.36
N ASP A 39 -11.73 -12.72 10.71
CA ASP A 39 -11.70 -12.15 9.36
C ASP A 39 -11.06 -10.76 9.35
N ALA A 40 -11.31 -9.93 10.38
CA ALA A 40 -10.66 -8.63 10.52
C ALA A 40 -9.14 -8.73 10.70
N ILE A 41 -8.65 -9.71 11.45
CA ILE A 41 -7.20 -9.95 11.61
C ILE A 41 -6.56 -10.35 10.26
N ILE A 42 -7.23 -11.21 9.49
CA ILE A 42 -6.76 -11.62 8.16
C ILE A 42 -6.66 -10.40 7.23
N VAL A 43 -7.69 -9.54 7.22
CA VAL A 43 -7.71 -8.32 6.41
C VAL A 43 -6.62 -7.34 6.84
N LEU A 44 -6.39 -7.18 8.14
CA LEU A 44 -5.33 -6.34 8.65
C LEU A 44 -3.95 -6.79 8.14
N VAL A 45 -3.62 -8.08 8.26
CA VAL A 45 -2.36 -8.64 7.76
C VAL A 45 -2.25 -8.45 6.25
N CYS A 46 -3.32 -8.75 5.50
CA CYS A 46 -3.33 -8.61 4.05
C CYS A 46 -3.11 -7.14 3.61
N SER A 47 -3.73 -6.18 4.31
CA SER A 47 -3.58 -4.75 4.01
C SER A 47 -2.16 -4.25 4.29
N ILE A 48 -1.52 -4.73 5.36
CA ILE A 48 -0.12 -4.40 5.69
C ILE A 48 0.79 -4.93 4.59
N THR A 49 0.60 -6.19 4.18
CA THR A 49 1.40 -6.79 3.10
C THR A 49 1.21 -6.06 1.78
N ALA A 50 -0.04 -5.75 1.39
CA ALA A 50 -0.33 -5.03 0.16
C ALA A 50 0.30 -3.62 0.15
N THR A 51 0.18 -2.89 1.25
CA THR A 51 0.74 -1.54 1.38
C THR A 51 2.27 -1.58 1.41
N PHE A 52 2.87 -2.60 2.05
CA PHE A 52 4.31 -2.80 2.00
C PHE A 52 4.82 -3.06 0.58
N ILE A 53 4.15 -3.92 -0.19
CA ILE A 53 4.48 -4.15 -1.60
C ILE A 53 4.35 -2.86 -2.40
N TYR A 54 3.27 -2.10 -2.20
CA TYR A 54 3.05 -0.83 -2.89
C TYR A 54 4.21 0.15 -2.68
N PHE A 55 4.66 0.37 -1.44
CA PHE A 55 5.79 1.26 -1.15
C PHE A 55 7.11 0.80 -1.79
N ASN A 56 7.34 -0.51 -1.90
CA ASN A 56 8.52 -1.03 -2.59
C ASN A 56 8.38 -0.90 -4.12
N CYS A 57 7.16 -0.95 -4.66
CA CYS A 57 6.88 -0.86 -6.08
C CYS A 57 6.69 0.57 -6.59
N GLU A 58 6.48 1.56 -5.71
CA GLU A 58 6.20 2.96 -6.07
C GLU A 58 7.25 3.55 -7.01
N GLY A 59 8.53 3.31 -6.73
CA GLY A 59 9.63 3.76 -7.60
C GLY A 59 9.62 3.10 -8.98
N TYR A 60 9.40 1.79 -9.05
CA TYR A 60 9.37 1.05 -10.33
C TYR A 60 8.18 1.43 -11.20
N ILE A 61 7.01 1.64 -10.59
CA ILE A 61 5.80 2.08 -11.28
C ILE A 61 5.98 3.50 -11.79
N HIS A 62 6.51 4.40 -10.98
CA HIS A 62 6.79 5.77 -11.40
C HIS A 62 7.78 5.79 -12.57
N ASP A 63 8.87 5.03 -12.49
CA ASP A 63 9.88 4.96 -13.55
C ASP A 63 9.35 4.32 -14.84
N PHE A 64 8.51 3.28 -14.73
CA PHE A 64 7.85 2.68 -15.89
C PHE A 64 6.91 3.69 -16.58
N PHE A 65 6.06 4.38 -15.81
CA PHE A 65 5.17 5.41 -16.36
C PHE A 65 5.95 6.58 -16.95
N ASN A 66 7.08 6.95 -16.34
CA ASN A 66 7.95 8.01 -16.85
C ASN A 66 8.64 7.61 -18.17
N ALA A 67 9.05 6.34 -18.30
CA ALA A 67 9.64 5.80 -19.52
C ALA A 67 8.62 5.69 -20.67
N VAL A 68 7.38 5.29 -20.37
CA VAL A 68 6.31 5.15 -21.37
C VAL A 68 5.75 6.51 -21.81
N THR A 69 5.75 7.51 -20.92
CA THR A 69 5.17 8.85 -21.18
C THR A 69 6.20 9.87 -21.68
N GLU A 70 7.46 9.47 -21.92
CA GLU A 70 8.56 10.33 -22.37
C GLU A 70 8.75 11.64 -21.58
N THR A 71 8.38 11.68 -20.29
CA THR A 71 8.79 12.80 -19.42
C THR A 71 10.29 12.64 -19.12
N LYS A 72 11.15 13.15 -20.02
CA LYS A 72 12.60 13.27 -19.81
C LYS A 72 12.88 14.19 -18.61
N VAL A 73 12.75 13.66 -17.41
CA VAL A 73 13.43 14.21 -16.23
C VAL A 73 14.50 13.20 -15.88
N LEU A 74 15.59 13.24 -16.66
CA LEU A 74 16.81 12.51 -16.32
C LEU A 74 17.24 13.01 -14.94
N ASN A 75 17.08 12.17 -13.93
CA ASN A 75 17.57 12.46 -12.59
C ASN A 75 19.10 12.49 -12.66
N ALA A 76 19.67 13.69 -12.85
CA ALA A 76 21.09 13.94 -13.09
C ALA A 76 22.01 13.40 -11.99
N THR A 77 21.45 13.01 -10.84
CA THR A 77 22.16 12.38 -9.73
C THR A 77 22.63 10.95 -10.01
N ASN A 78 21.96 10.21 -10.91
CA ASN A 78 22.32 8.83 -11.26
C ASN A 78 23.21 8.69 -12.51
N THR A 79 23.34 9.74 -13.31
CA THR A 79 24.39 9.79 -14.33
C THR A 79 25.66 10.27 -13.67
N GLN A 80 26.36 9.37 -12.97
CA GLN A 80 27.74 9.61 -12.56
C GLN A 80 28.57 9.78 -13.83
N ILE A 81 28.75 11.02 -14.25
CA ILE A 81 29.71 11.36 -15.27
C ILE A 81 31.06 11.16 -14.58
N PHE A 82 31.88 10.23 -15.10
CA PHE A 82 33.25 9.99 -14.67
C PHE A 82 34.16 11.19 -15.01
N THR A 83 33.78 12.39 -14.61
CA THR A 83 34.71 13.52 -14.53
C THR A 83 35.25 13.52 -13.11
N ASP A 84 36.26 12.68 -12.88
CA ASP A 84 37.18 12.92 -11.78
C ASP A 84 37.62 14.38 -11.87
N ALA A 85 37.43 15.16 -10.79
CA ALA A 85 37.88 16.53 -10.78
C ALA A 85 39.40 16.49 -10.94
N PRO A 86 40.01 17.07 -12.00
CA PRO A 86 41.46 17.08 -12.07
C PRO A 86 41.94 17.89 -10.88
N GLY A 87 42.56 17.20 -9.92
CA GLY A 87 43.17 17.81 -8.76
C GLY A 87 44.21 18.84 -9.24
N PHE A 88 43.87 20.11 -9.07
CA PHE A 88 44.78 21.23 -9.01
C PHE A 88 44.46 22.03 -7.75
#